data_AF-A0A484Y7R9-F1
#
_entry.id   AF-A0A484Y7R9-F1
#
_cell.length_a   1.000
_cell.length_b   1.000
_cell.length_c   1.000
_cell.angle_alpha   90.00
_cell.angle_beta   90.00
_cell.angle_gamma   90.00
#
_symmetry.space_group_name_H-M   'P 1'
#
loop_
_entity.id
_entity.type
_entity.pdbx_description
1 polymer ?
#
loop_
_entity_poly.entity_id
_entity_poly.type
_entity_poly.pdbx_seq_one_letter_code
_entity_poly.pdbx_strand_id
1 'polypeptide(L)'
;MLSSTPFTATEPVRGSYLAGGFIFTRGDFVSTVPNDPQIFFAGEEIAMAVRAFTHGYDIYHPHKPLLWHYYQRKEHNKVWGDHSNEAKAQGAVDKAWWERDNVSKKRVRTVLGLESEDAASLAPYTTGSARSLRAFEYQTGICLQRGTVLPEVMSAEKVNFFPTPPDDHAQWLARQYVWYKKNLTLELAVWRADDKEAETLHLGVYNPQNMLLYKRTLDARELQALHTASPDDNLTLSLEFKTANAAQPSVVRICPWSITSGWGTVTEKTW
;
A
#
# COMPACT_ATOMS: atom_id res chain seq x y z
N MET A 1 3.54 -6.84 -0.48
CA MET A 1 2.97 -5.47 -0.54
C MET A 1 3.87 -4.58 -1.37
N LEU A 2 3.34 -3.53 -2.01
CA LEU A 2 4.14 -2.54 -2.74
C LEU A 2 5.17 -1.92 -1.79
N SER A 3 6.44 -2.17 -2.06
CA SER A 3 7.58 -1.68 -1.27
C SER A 3 8.74 -1.39 -2.21
N SER A 4 9.67 -0.53 -1.76
CA SER A 4 10.94 -0.37 -2.45
C SER A 4 11.77 -1.66 -2.36
N THR A 5 12.58 -1.90 -3.39
CA THR A 5 13.62 -2.92 -3.38
C THR A 5 14.93 -2.26 -3.81
N PRO A 6 16.07 -2.59 -3.18
CA PRO A 6 17.37 -2.18 -3.70
C PRO A 6 17.59 -2.75 -5.10
N PHE A 7 18.32 -2.01 -5.95
CA PHE A 7 18.74 -2.48 -7.26
C PHE A 7 20.21 -2.13 -7.51
N THR A 8 20.83 -2.81 -8.47
CA THR A 8 22.18 -2.47 -8.97
C THR A 8 22.08 -2.18 -10.46
N ALA A 9 22.63 -1.05 -10.89
CA ALA A 9 22.71 -0.66 -12.29
C ALA A 9 23.98 0.16 -12.54
N THR A 10 24.42 0.23 -13.80
CA THR A 10 25.60 1.01 -14.23
C THR A 10 25.26 2.45 -14.60
N GLU A 11 23.98 2.77 -14.77
CA GLU A 11 23.46 4.08 -15.17
C GLU A 11 22.07 4.33 -14.57
N PRO A 12 21.58 5.60 -14.48
CA PRO A 12 20.26 5.89 -13.92
C PRO A 12 19.16 5.10 -14.62
N VAL A 13 18.25 4.53 -13.83
CA VAL A 13 17.21 3.62 -14.36
C VAL A 13 15.90 4.38 -14.55
N ARG A 14 15.16 4.08 -15.61
CA ARG A 14 13.81 4.61 -15.78
C ARG A 14 12.89 4.14 -14.66
N GLY A 15 12.10 5.06 -14.11
CA GLY A 15 11.09 4.76 -13.13
C GLY A 15 9.79 5.53 -13.39
N SER A 16 8.77 5.23 -12.59
CA SER A 16 7.48 5.95 -12.69
C SER A 16 7.10 6.72 -11.43
N TYR A 17 7.74 6.44 -10.30
CA TYR A 17 7.45 7.08 -9.02
C TYR A 17 8.62 7.93 -8.57
N LEU A 18 8.33 9.05 -7.92
CA LEU A 18 9.33 9.92 -7.30
C LEU A 18 9.28 9.79 -5.78
N ALA A 19 10.37 10.19 -5.11
CA ALA A 19 10.40 10.37 -3.68
C ALA A 19 10.28 11.88 -3.38
N GLY A 20 9.33 12.27 -2.54
CA GLY A 20 9.06 13.69 -2.25
C GLY A 20 10.21 14.40 -1.53
N GLY A 21 11.04 13.63 -0.81
CA GLY A 21 12.18 14.15 -0.05
C GLY A 21 13.46 14.40 -0.86
N PHE A 22 13.56 13.91 -2.11
CA PHE A 22 14.75 14.13 -2.93
C PHE A 22 14.44 14.08 -4.43
N ILE A 23 14.46 15.24 -5.06
CA ILE A 23 14.18 15.41 -6.50
C ILE A 23 15.23 16.37 -7.07
N PHE A 24 15.87 15.97 -8.17
CA PHE A 24 16.73 16.84 -8.96
C PHE A 24 16.14 16.99 -10.35
N THR A 25 15.89 18.24 -10.76
CA THR A 25 15.17 18.57 -11.99
C THR A 25 15.51 20.00 -12.39
N ARG A 26 14.98 20.45 -13.53
CA ARG A 26 15.11 21.85 -13.95
C ARG A 26 14.34 22.77 -12.99
N GLY A 27 14.84 23.99 -12.82
CA GLY A 27 14.26 24.96 -11.88
C GLY A 27 12.80 25.32 -12.17
N ASP A 28 12.33 25.23 -13.41
CA ASP A 28 10.92 25.47 -13.77
C ASP A 28 9.95 24.43 -13.22
N PHE A 29 10.42 23.26 -12.79
CA PHE A 29 9.57 22.22 -12.20
C PHE A 29 8.76 22.73 -11.01
N VAL A 30 9.31 23.62 -10.17
CA VAL A 30 8.57 24.15 -9.01
C VAL A 30 7.40 25.05 -9.42
N SER A 31 7.42 25.59 -10.63
CA SER A 31 6.33 26.40 -11.19
C SER A 31 5.38 25.56 -12.05
N THR A 32 5.89 24.55 -12.77
CA THR A 32 5.07 23.66 -13.60
C THR A 32 4.32 22.61 -12.77
N VAL A 33 4.98 22.03 -11.77
CA VAL A 33 4.45 20.96 -10.91
C VAL A 33 4.62 21.36 -9.44
N PRO A 34 4.04 22.50 -9.00
CA PRO A 34 4.19 22.95 -7.61
C PRO A 34 3.59 21.94 -6.63
N ASN A 35 4.17 21.84 -5.43
CA ASN A 35 3.54 21.12 -4.32
C ASN A 35 2.15 21.71 -4.04
N ASP A 36 1.16 20.83 -3.86
CA ASP A 36 -0.18 21.25 -3.46
C ASP A 36 -0.19 21.47 -1.93
N PRO A 37 -0.37 22.71 -1.45
CA PRO A 37 -0.30 23.03 -0.03
C PRO A 37 -1.47 22.45 0.77
N GLN A 38 -2.49 21.90 0.11
CA GLN A 38 -3.60 21.22 0.78
C GLN A 38 -3.39 19.71 0.93
N ILE A 39 -2.28 19.17 0.39
CA ILE A 39 -1.83 17.81 0.71
C ILE A 39 -1.01 17.87 2.00
N PHE A 40 -1.50 17.23 3.06
CA PHE A 40 -1.06 17.51 4.44
C PHE A 40 -0.03 16.52 5.00
N PHE A 41 0.09 15.30 4.45
CA PHE A 41 1.06 14.32 4.96
C PHE A 41 1.43 13.22 3.96
N ALA A 42 0.43 12.58 3.35
CA ALA A 42 0.65 11.42 2.49
C ALA A 42 -0.10 11.55 1.15
N GLY A 43 0.49 10.96 0.12
CA GLY A 43 -0.05 10.89 -1.23
C GLY A 43 0.49 11.97 -2.16
N GLU A 44 1.30 12.89 -1.65
CA GLU A 44 2.03 13.90 -2.41
C GLU A 44 2.96 13.25 -3.44
N GLU A 45 3.63 12.15 -3.12
CA GLU A 45 4.59 11.51 -4.01
C GLU A 45 3.91 10.96 -5.26
N ILE A 46 2.80 10.24 -5.10
CA ILE A 46 2.03 9.69 -6.23
C ILE A 46 1.30 10.80 -7.00
N ALA A 47 0.73 11.78 -6.31
CA ALA A 47 0.09 12.91 -6.96
C ALA A 47 1.10 13.71 -7.79
N MET A 48 2.30 13.96 -7.26
CA MET A 48 3.36 14.65 -7.97
C MET A 48 3.94 13.79 -9.09
N ALA A 49 4.09 12.48 -8.92
CA ALA A 49 4.55 11.57 -9.99
C ALA A 49 3.59 11.62 -11.20
N VAL A 50 2.28 11.52 -10.96
CA VAL A 50 1.25 11.64 -12.00
C VAL A 50 1.29 13.01 -12.65
N ARG A 51 1.36 14.08 -11.86
CA ARG A 51 1.41 15.44 -12.41
C ARG A 51 2.68 15.68 -13.22
N ALA A 52 3.85 15.29 -12.73
CA ALA A 52 5.11 15.35 -13.48
C ALA A 52 5.01 14.57 -14.80
N PHE A 53 4.51 13.33 -14.75
CA PHE A 53 4.32 12.52 -15.93
C PHE A 53 3.40 13.20 -16.96
N THR A 54 2.23 13.66 -16.52
CA THR A 54 1.23 14.31 -17.40
C THR A 54 1.71 15.66 -17.94
N HIS A 55 2.69 16.32 -17.31
CA HIS A 55 3.38 17.51 -17.82
C HIS A 55 4.60 17.19 -18.71
N GLY A 56 4.88 15.91 -19.00
CA GLY A 56 5.93 15.51 -19.93
C GLY A 56 7.29 15.21 -19.29
N TYR A 57 7.39 15.15 -17.95
CA TYR A 57 8.64 14.82 -17.27
C TYR A 57 8.94 13.33 -17.22
N ASP A 58 10.18 12.97 -17.49
CA ASP A 58 10.69 11.63 -17.31
C ASP A 58 11.42 11.50 -15.96
N ILE A 59 10.86 10.69 -15.05
CA ILE A 59 11.45 10.24 -13.78
C ILE A 59 12.56 9.16 -13.94
N TYR A 60 13.78 9.46 -13.51
CA TYR A 60 14.86 8.47 -13.41
C TYR A 60 15.26 8.26 -11.95
N HIS A 61 15.57 7.02 -11.59
CA HIS A 61 16.12 6.66 -10.28
C HIS A 61 17.64 6.61 -10.35
N PRO A 62 18.36 7.24 -9.41
CA PRO A 62 19.82 7.19 -9.38
C PRO A 62 20.28 5.76 -9.10
N HIS A 63 21.21 5.25 -9.90
CA HIS A 63 21.84 3.93 -9.72
C HIS A 63 22.87 3.87 -8.60
N LYS A 64 23.15 5.02 -7.97
CA LYS A 64 24.03 5.15 -6.81
C LYS A 64 23.25 5.69 -5.63
N PRO A 65 23.43 5.16 -4.41
CA PRO A 65 22.93 5.80 -3.20
C PRO A 65 23.61 7.16 -3.02
N LEU A 66 22.83 8.24 -3.11
CA LEU A 66 23.34 9.61 -2.97
C LEU A 66 23.09 10.19 -1.57
N LEU A 67 22.08 9.68 -0.87
CA LEU A 67 21.69 10.11 0.48
C LEU A 67 20.92 9.02 1.20
N TRP A 68 20.86 9.15 2.52
CA TRP A 68 20.02 8.34 3.38
C TRP A 68 19.01 9.22 4.11
N HIS A 69 17.79 8.73 4.27
CA HIS A 69 16.77 9.38 5.07
C HIS A 69 16.59 8.66 6.41
N TYR A 70 16.71 9.39 7.51
CA TYR A 70 16.51 8.84 8.85
C TYR A 70 15.01 8.83 9.22
N TYR A 71 14.36 7.69 8.99
CA TYR A 71 12.93 7.49 9.24
C TYR A 71 12.55 7.27 10.70
N GLN A 72 13.45 6.73 11.53
CA GLN A 72 13.12 6.32 12.89
C GLN A 72 13.08 7.53 13.83
N ARG A 73 11.88 7.96 14.23
CA ARG A 73 11.68 9.13 15.11
C ARG A 73 10.67 8.82 16.22
N LYS A 74 10.89 7.73 16.96
CA LYS A 74 9.94 7.24 17.97
C LYS A 74 9.68 8.27 19.07
N GLU A 75 10.72 8.97 19.52
CA GLU A 75 10.64 9.91 20.66
C GLU A 75 10.42 11.37 20.24
N HIS A 76 10.30 11.65 18.93
CA HIS A 76 10.07 13.01 18.46
C HIS A 76 8.59 13.28 18.24
N ASN A 77 8.21 14.53 18.51
CA ASN A 77 6.89 15.04 18.20
C ASN A 77 6.58 14.86 16.71
N LYS A 78 5.32 14.53 16.43
CA LYS A 78 4.78 14.38 15.08
C LYS A 78 3.77 15.48 14.86
N VAL A 79 3.57 15.84 13.59
CA VAL A 79 2.58 16.86 13.18
C VAL A 79 1.16 16.59 13.73
N TRP A 80 0.82 15.33 13.99
CA TRP A 80 -0.45 14.93 14.61
C TRP A 80 -0.66 15.53 16.01
N GLY A 81 0.41 15.70 16.78
CA GLY A 81 0.37 16.30 18.11
C GLY A 81 0.14 17.81 18.06
N ASP A 82 0.74 18.49 17.08
CA ASP A 82 0.58 19.94 16.90
C ASP A 82 -0.79 20.31 16.31
N HIS A 83 -1.35 19.42 15.49
CA HIS A 83 -2.67 19.57 14.86
C HIS A 83 -3.73 18.70 15.54
N SER A 84 -3.77 18.70 16.87
CA SER A 84 -4.75 17.90 17.62
C SER A 84 -6.14 18.56 17.67
N ASN A 85 -7.14 17.83 18.17
CA ASN A 85 -8.47 18.40 18.43
C ASN A 85 -8.41 19.48 19.52
N GLU A 86 -7.56 19.28 20.51
CA GLU A 86 -7.33 20.22 21.62
C GLU A 86 -6.69 21.51 21.10
N ALA A 87 -5.65 21.40 20.25
CA ALA A 87 -5.02 22.55 19.61
C ALA A 87 -6.04 23.36 18.79
N LYS A 88 -6.95 22.68 18.08
CA LYS A 88 -8.06 23.33 17.37
C LYS A 88 -9.05 24.00 18.32
N ALA A 89 -9.47 23.31 19.38
CA ALA A 89 -10.42 23.85 20.36
C ALA A 89 -9.89 25.10 21.09
N GLN A 90 -8.57 25.17 21.27
CA GLN A 90 -7.87 26.32 21.85
C GLN A 90 -7.60 27.45 20.83
N GLY A 91 -7.93 27.25 19.55
CA GLY A 91 -7.71 28.22 18.48
C GLY A 91 -6.25 28.33 18.00
N ALA A 92 -5.37 27.41 18.40
CA ALA A 92 -3.97 27.39 17.95
C ALA A 92 -3.82 26.95 16.49
N VAL A 93 -4.77 26.15 15.98
CA VAL A 93 -4.87 25.72 14.58
C VAL A 93 -6.32 25.82 14.08
N ASP A 94 -6.52 26.02 12.77
CA ASP A 94 -7.86 26.07 12.16
C ASP A 94 -8.50 24.68 12.00
N LYS A 95 -7.67 23.65 11.80
CA LYS A 95 -8.10 22.26 11.54
C LYS A 95 -7.22 21.27 12.29
N ALA A 96 -7.88 20.28 12.87
CA ALA A 96 -7.23 19.08 13.37
C ALA A 96 -6.67 18.27 12.19
N TRP A 97 -5.69 17.43 12.48
CA TRP A 97 -4.94 16.72 11.45
C TRP A 97 -5.80 15.83 10.56
N TRP A 98 -6.82 15.19 11.12
CA TRP A 98 -7.69 14.26 10.38
C TRP A 98 -8.60 15.00 9.40
N GLU A 99 -8.99 16.25 9.71
CA GLU A 99 -9.74 17.11 8.79
C GLU A 99 -8.88 17.48 7.59
N ARG A 100 -7.60 17.80 7.85
CA ARG A 100 -6.63 18.12 6.79
C ARG A 100 -6.33 16.89 5.95
N ASP A 101 -6.16 15.73 6.58
CA ASP A 101 -5.92 14.46 5.91
C ASP A 101 -7.11 14.05 5.02
N ASN A 102 -8.35 14.29 5.46
CA ASN A 102 -9.54 14.08 4.63
C ASN A 102 -9.54 14.95 3.35
N VAL A 103 -9.20 16.24 3.48
CA VAL A 103 -9.05 17.14 2.33
C VAL A 103 -7.90 16.67 1.43
N SER A 104 -6.74 16.40 2.01
CA SER A 104 -5.54 15.89 1.33
C SER A 104 -5.86 14.66 0.49
N LYS A 105 -6.45 13.63 1.09
CA LYS A 105 -6.82 12.38 0.42
C LYS A 105 -7.83 12.60 -0.69
N LYS A 106 -8.82 13.48 -0.51
CA LYS A 106 -9.76 13.82 -1.58
C LYS A 106 -9.01 14.41 -2.77
N ARG A 107 -8.14 15.40 -2.55
CA ARG A 107 -7.36 16.04 -3.63
C ARG A 107 -6.45 15.05 -4.35
N VAL A 108 -5.78 14.16 -3.62
CA VAL A 108 -5.00 13.07 -4.22
C VAL A 108 -5.89 12.19 -5.10
N ARG A 109 -7.03 11.74 -4.60
CA ARG A 109 -7.98 10.92 -5.39
C ARG A 109 -8.49 11.65 -6.63
N THR A 110 -8.75 12.96 -6.55
CA THR A 110 -9.12 13.80 -7.70
C THR A 110 -8.02 13.81 -8.77
N VAL A 111 -6.75 14.03 -8.41
CA VAL A 111 -5.61 13.97 -9.36
C VAL A 111 -5.48 12.57 -9.99
N LEU A 112 -5.79 11.52 -9.23
CA LEU A 112 -5.76 10.13 -9.68
C LEU A 112 -7.03 9.70 -10.44
N GLY A 113 -7.96 10.61 -10.72
CA GLY A 113 -9.21 10.33 -11.45
C GLY A 113 -10.15 9.38 -10.70
N LEU A 114 -10.04 9.32 -9.37
CA LEU A 114 -10.86 8.46 -8.49
C LEU A 114 -12.05 9.21 -7.88
N GLU A 115 -12.15 10.51 -8.10
CA GLU A 115 -13.30 11.34 -7.73
C GLU A 115 -14.10 11.70 -8.99
N SER A 116 -15.35 12.15 -8.80
CA SER A 116 -16.16 12.70 -9.89
C SER A 116 -15.70 14.09 -10.33
N GLU A 117 -15.02 14.82 -9.45
CA GLU A 117 -14.41 16.11 -9.74
C GLU A 117 -13.23 15.94 -10.69
N ASP A 118 -13.15 16.80 -11.71
CA ASP A 118 -12.02 16.81 -12.63
C ASP A 118 -10.77 17.42 -11.97
N ALA A 119 -9.58 16.93 -12.32
CA ALA A 119 -8.31 17.45 -11.81
C ALA A 119 -8.09 18.94 -12.12
N ALA A 120 -8.74 19.49 -13.15
CA ALA A 120 -8.74 20.92 -13.46
C ALA A 120 -9.34 21.78 -12.32
N SER A 121 -10.23 21.21 -11.50
CA SER A 121 -10.79 21.91 -10.33
C SER A 121 -9.74 22.25 -9.27
N LEU A 122 -8.57 21.60 -9.33
CA LEU A 122 -7.47 21.78 -8.38
C LEU A 122 -6.49 22.87 -8.79
N ALA A 123 -6.81 23.70 -9.79
CA ALA A 123 -5.91 24.73 -10.32
C ALA A 123 -5.21 25.55 -9.21
N PRO A 124 -3.89 25.77 -9.30
CA PRO A 124 -2.97 25.35 -10.38
C PRO A 124 -2.41 23.92 -10.24
N TYR A 125 -2.86 23.11 -9.27
CA TYR A 125 -2.32 21.79 -8.93
C TYR A 125 -2.92 20.65 -9.77
N THR A 126 -3.11 20.90 -11.07
CA THR A 126 -3.79 19.98 -11.98
C THR A 126 -2.83 18.96 -12.58
N THR A 127 -3.36 17.98 -13.33
CA THR A 127 -2.59 17.20 -14.30
C THR A 127 -2.23 18.06 -15.53
N GLY A 128 -1.21 17.65 -16.26
CA GLY A 128 -0.84 18.24 -17.55
C GLY A 128 -1.53 17.54 -18.73
N SER A 129 -1.27 18.01 -19.94
CA SER A 129 -1.85 17.50 -21.18
C SER A 129 -0.87 16.75 -22.09
N ALA A 130 0.41 16.67 -21.72
CA ALA A 130 1.45 16.05 -22.56
C ALA A 130 1.29 14.52 -22.64
N ARG A 131 0.81 13.88 -21.55
CA ARG A 131 0.51 12.45 -21.48
C ARG A 131 -0.74 12.22 -20.62
N SER A 132 -1.50 11.17 -20.92
CA SER A 132 -2.73 10.85 -20.19
C SER A 132 -2.49 10.06 -18.90
N LEU A 133 -3.44 10.11 -17.96
CA LEU A 133 -3.41 9.27 -16.77
C LEU A 133 -3.40 7.76 -17.12
N ARG A 134 -4.09 7.36 -18.19
CA ARG A 134 -4.08 5.96 -18.67
C ARG A 134 -2.68 5.54 -19.14
N ALA A 135 -1.93 6.44 -19.78
CA ALA A 135 -0.54 6.15 -20.16
C ALA A 135 0.35 5.97 -18.92
N PHE A 136 0.09 6.71 -17.84
CA PHE A 136 0.78 6.50 -16.56
C PHE A 136 0.47 5.13 -15.96
N GLU A 137 -0.80 4.72 -15.96
CA GLU A 137 -1.24 3.38 -15.53
C GLU A 137 -0.56 2.26 -16.32
N TYR A 138 -0.44 2.41 -17.65
CA TYR A 138 0.31 1.46 -18.48
C TYR A 138 1.80 1.41 -18.13
N GLN A 139 2.44 2.57 -17.99
CA GLN A 139 3.87 2.65 -17.66
C GLN A 139 4.19 2.10 -16.26
N THR A 140 3.25 2.21 -15.33
CA THR A 140 3.42 1.73 -13.94
C THR A 140 2.96 0.31 -13.73
N GLY A 141 2.11 -0.21 -14.63
CA GLY A 141 1.47 -1.52 -14.47
C GLY A 141 0.39 -1.54 -13.39
N ILE A 142 -0.19 -0.39 -13.03
CA ILE A 142 -1.28 -0.30 -12.05
C ILE A 142 -2.59 0.07 -12.75
N CYS A 143 -3.72 -0.36 -12.22
CA CYS A 143 -5.02 0.22 -12.55
C CYS A 143 -5.60 0.91 -11.32
N LEU A 144 -5.66 2.25 -11.37
CA LEU A 144 -6.05 3.09 -10.23
C LEU A 144 -7.49 2.81 -9.82
N GLN A 145 -8.41 2.79 -10.77
CA GLN A 145 -9.85 2.63 -10.55
C GLN A 145 -10.20 1.24 -10.01
N ARG A 146 -9.40 0.22 -10.34
CA ARG A 146 -9.60 -1.16 -9.85
C ARG A 146 -8.80 -1.46 -8.59
N GLY A 147 -7.82 -0.62 -8.24
CA GLY A 147 -6.86 -0.93 -7.17
C GLY A 147 -6.07 -2.20 -7.45
N THR A 148 -5.79 -2.50 -8.73
CA THR A 148 -5.08 -3.71 -9.16
C THR A 148 -3.71 -3.38 -9.73
N VAL A 149 -2.82 -4.37 -9.77
CA VAL A 149 -1.49 -4.24 -10.37
C VAL A 149 -1.13 -5.47 -11.19
N LEU A 150 -0.22 -5.29 -12.15
CA LEU A 150 0.40 -6.40 -12.89
C LEU A 150 1.27 -7.26 -11.94
N PRO A 151 1.39 -8.57 -12.19
CA PRO A 151 2.20 -9.47 -11.38
C PRO A 151 3.65 -9.02 -11.21
N GLU A 152 4.24 -8.43 -12.25
CA GLU A 152 5.63 -7.97 -12.29
C GLU A 152 5.89 -6.85 -11.28
N VAL A 153 4.89 -6.00 -11.01
CA VAL A 153 4.95 -4.95 -9.98
C VAL A 153 5.15 -5.56 -8.59
N MET A 154 4.61 -6.76 -8.38
CA MET A 154 4.66 -7.47 -7.10
C MET A 154 5.75 -8.55 -7.04
N SER A 155 6.45 -8.80 -8.14
CA SER A 155 7.59 -9.73 -8.22
C SER A 155 8.75 -9.31 -7.31
N ALA A 156 9.81 -10.13 -7.25
CA ALA A 156 11.02 -9.79 -6.50
C ALA A 156 11.68 -8.50 -7.03
N GLU A 157 11.65 -8.28 -8.34
CA GLU A 157 12.25 -7.13 -9.01
C GLU A 157 11.45 -5.83 -8.83
N LYS A 158 10.19 -5.90 -8.36
CA LYS A 158 9.30 -4.74 -8.17
C LYS A 158 9.26 -3.80 -9.38
N VAL A 159 8.95 -4.37 -10.55
CA VAL A 159 8.91 -3.63 -11.82
C VAL A 159 7.97 -2.43 -11.69
N ASN A 160 8.51 -1.22 -11.89
CA ASN A 160 7.73 0.02 -11.79
C ASN A 160 7.76 0.85 -13.08
N PHE A 161 8.36 0.33 -14.14
CA PHE A 161 8.44 0.98 -15.44
C PHE A 161 8.27 -0.05 -16.56
N PHE A 162 7.21 0.10 -17.35
CA PHE A 162 6.94 -0.65 -18.57
C PHE A 162 7.19 0.28 -19.76
N PRO A 163 8.18 0.00 -20.62
CA PRO A 163 8.60 0.92 -21.68
C PRO A 163 7.58 1.02 -22.83
N THR A 164 6.74 0.00 -22.99
CA THR A 164 5.80 -0.12 -24.10
C THR A 164 4.38 -0.26 -23.53
N PRO A 165 3.42 0.56 -24.00
CA PRO A 165 2.02 0.38 -23.62
C PRO A 165 1.51 -0.98 -24.13
N PRO A 166 0.48 -1.56 -23.49
CA PRO A 166 -0.13 -2.79 -23.97
C PRO A 166 -0.82 -2.59 -25.32
N ASP A 167 -0.74 -3.58 -26.20
CA ASP A 167 -1.45 -3.59 -27.48
C ASP A 167 -2.98 -3.66 -27.30
N ASP A 168 -3.44 -4.34 -26.24
CA ASP A 168 -4.84 -4.51 -25.93
C ASP A 168 -5.15 -4.24 -24.44
N HIS A 169 -6.12 -3.34 -24.21
CA HIS A 169 -6.50 -2.92 -22.87
C HIS A 169 -7.17 -4.05 -22.06
N ALA A 170 -7.98 -4.88 -22.69
CA ALA A 170 -8.72 -5.94 -22.02
C ALA A 170 -7.78 -7.07 -21.55
N GLN A 171 -6.81 -7.44 -22.38
CA GLN A 171 -5.75 -8.37 -22.03
C GLN A 171 -4.86 -7.81 -20.92
N TRP A 172 -4.51 -6.52 -20.97
CA TRP A 172 -3.77 -5.87 -19.88
C TRP A 172 -4.53 -5.93 -18.56
N LEU A 173 -5.84 -5.65 -18.57
CA LEU A 173 -6.70 -5.75 -17.38
C LEU A 173 -6.83 -7.20 -16.87
N ALA A 174 -6.95 -8.19 -17.76
CA ALA A 174 -7.11 -9.60 -17.40
C ALA A 174 -5.87 -10.17 -16.67
N ARG A 175 -4.71 -9.55 -16.85
CA ARG A 175 -3.48 -9.93 -16.16
C ARG A 175 -3.35 -9.33 -14.75
N GLN A 176 -4.20 -8.39 -14.37
CA GLN A 176 -4.06 -7.69 -13.09
C GLN A 176 -4.74 -8.41 -11.94
N TYR A 177 -4.19 -8.19 -10.74
CA TYR A 177 -4.69 -8.76 -9.51
C TYR A 177 -4.83 -7.70 -8.43
N VAL A 178 -5.77 -7.92 -7.50
CA VAL A 178 -5.74 -7.23 -6.21
C VAL A 178 -4.86 -8.03 -5.27
N TRP A 179 -3.98 -7.35 -4.54
CA TRP A 179 -3.06 -7.96 -3.59
C TRP A 179 -3.43 -7.56 -2.18
N TYR A 180 -3.57 -8.54 -1.31
CA TYR A 180 -3.93 -8.37 0.07
C TYR A 180 -2.74 -8.74 0.95
N LYS A 181 -2.47 -7.91 1.96
CA LYS A 181 -1.52 -8.22 3.03
C LYS A 181 -2.11 -7.81 4.37
N LYS A 182 -2.10 -8.71 5.33
CA LYS A 182 -2.47 -8.42 6.72
C LYS A 182 -1.54 -9.15 7.68
N ASN A 183 -1.06 -8.42 8.69
CA ASN A 183 -0.46 -9.03 9.86
C ASN A 183 -1.57 -9.32 10.88
N LEU A 184 -1.67 -10.57 11.32
CA LEU A 184 -2.60 -11.03 12.34
C LEU A 184 -1.81 -11.36 13.60
N THR A 185 -2.26 -10.82 14.72
CA THR A 185 -1.79 -11.24 16.05
C THR A 185 -2.83 -12.19 16.62
N LEU A 186 -2.40 -13.41 16.92
CA LEU A 186 -3.22 -14.48 17.48
C LEU A 186 -2.83 -14.66 18.94
N GLU A 187 -3.80 -14.50 19.83
CA GLU A 187 -3.62 -14.74 21.25
C GLU A 187 -3.42 -16.24 21.52
N LEU A 188 -2.72 -16.57 22.61
CA LEU A 188 -2.43 -17.96 23.02
C LEU A 188 -3.66 -18.89 22.96
N ALA A 189 -4.81 -18.41 23.43
CA ALA A 189 -6.06 -19.16 23.46
C ALA A 189 -6.63 -19.51 22.06
N VAL A 190 -6.19 -18.82 21.00
CA VAL A 190 -6.70 -19.02 19.63
C VAL A 190 -5.95 -20.16 18.93
N TRP A 191 -4.69 -20.40 19.28
CA TRP A 191 -3.84 -21.37 18.59
C TRP A 191 -3.41 -22.55 19.47
N ARG A 192 -3.76 -22.55 20.76
CA ARG A 192 -3.76 -23.76 21.61
C ARG A 192 -5.15 -24.37 21.69
N ALA A 193 -5.24 -25.68 21.47
CA ALA A 193 -6.48 -26.43 21.61
C ALA A 193 -6.53 -27.04 23.02
N ASP A 194 -7.53 -26.67 23.84
CA ASP A 194 -7.85 -27.34 25.11
C ASP A 194 -6.62 -27.59 26.02
N ASP A 195 -5.83 -26.54 26.27
CA ASP A 195 -4.57 -26.55 27.05
C ASP A 195 -3.42 -27.41 26.47
N LYS A 196 -3.55 -27.89 25.23
CA LYS A 196 -2.51 -28.59 24.46
C LYS A 196 -2.09 -27.80 23.23
N GLU A 197 -0.85 -28.02 22.80
CA GLU A 197 -0.32 -27.38 21.59
C GLU A 197 -1.03 -27.94 20.36
N ALA A 198 -1.55 -27.06 19.51
CA ALA A 198 -2.11 -27.48 18.23
C ALA A 198 -0.98 -28.01 17.34
N GLU A 199 -1.22 -29.13 16.67
CA GLU A 199 -0.27 -29.69 15.70
C GLU A 199 -0.36 -28.95 14.37
N THR A 200 -1.56 -28.52 14.00
CA THR A 200 -1.77 -27.66 12.84
C THR A 200 -2.75 -26.54 13.15
N LEU A 201 -2.53 -25.40 12.50
CA LEU A 201 -3.45 -24.27 12.54
C LEU A 201 -3.97 -23.99 11.15
N HIS A 202 -5.28 -24.10 10.97
CA HIS A 202 -5.95 -23.86 9.70
C HIS A 202 -6.52 -22.46 9.65
N LEU A 203 -6.18 -21.72 8.60
CA LEU A 203 -6.65 -20.36 8.35
C LEU A 203 -7.40 -20.31 7.02
N GLY A 204 -8.57 -19.70 7.05
CA GLY A 204 -9.34 -19.35 5.85
C GLY A 204 -9.72 -17.89 5.87
N VAL A 205 -9.49 -17.18 4.77
CA VAL A 205 -9.93 -15.80 4.58
C VAL A 205 -11.15 -15.81 3.68
N TYR A 206 -12.22 -15.16 4.13
CA TYR A 206 -13.50 -15.14 3.44
C TYR A 206 -13.95 -13.71 3.17
N ASN A 207 -14.78 -13.54 2.15
CA ASN A 207 -15.46 -12.28 1.86
C ASN A 207 -16.83 -12.20 2.59
N PRO A 208 -17.56 -11.07 2.49
CA PRO A 208 -18.88 -10.92 3.14
C PRO A 208 -19.94 -11.92 2.66
N GLN A 209 -19.77 -12.52 1.47
CA GLN A 209 -20.64 -13.56 0.93
C GLN A 209 -20.21 -14.97 1.38
N ASN A 210 -19.29 -15.07 2.34
CA ASN A 210 -18.78 -16.34 2.87
C ASN A 210 -18.03 -17.20 1.83
N MET A 211 -17.53 -16.59 0.76
CA MET A 211 -16.68 -17.27 -0.23
C MET A 211 -15.22 -17.26 0.22
N LEU A 212 -14.57 -18.42 0.14
CA LEU A 212 -13.16 -18.58 0.47
C LEU A 212 -12.28 -17.87 -0.56
N LEU A 213 -11.47 -16.92 -0.11
CA LEU A 213 -10.50 -16.19 -0.93
C LEU A 213 -9.08 -16.76 -0.80
N TYR A 214 -8.74 -17.24 0.39
CA TYR A 214 -7.40 -17.74 0.68
C TYR A 214 -7.44 -18.78 1.79
N LYS A 215 -6.58 -19.78 1.71
CA LYS A 215 -6.38 -20.77 2.77
C LYS A 215 -4.90 -20.97 3.04
N ARG A 216 -4.55 -21.17 4.32
CA ARG A 216 -3.21 -21.55 4.75
C ARG A 216 -3.33 -22.53 5.92
N THR A 217 -2.45 -23.52 5.94
CA THR A 217 -2.27 -24.39 7.10
C THR A 217 -0.85 -24.21 7.58
N LEU A 218 -0.69 -23.96 8.89
CA LEU A 218 0.61 -23.93 9.56
C LEU A 218 0.84 -25.30 10.21
N ASP A 219 2.03 -25.87 10.00
CA ASP A 219 2.45 -27.08 10.72
C ASP A 219 3.05 -26.73 12.10
N ALA A 220 3.25 -27.74 12.94
CA ALA A 220 3.81 -27.57 14.29
C ALA A 220 5.18 -26.86 14.29
N ARG A 221 5.99 -27.04 13.25
CA ARG A 221 7.31 -26.40 13.16
C ARG A 221 7.16 -24.91 12.85
N GLU A 222 6.27 -24.55 11.94
CA GLU A 222 5.94 -23.15 11.66
C GLU A 222 5.35 -22.46 12.89
N LEU A 223 4.44 -23.11 13.61
CA LEU A 223 3.85 -22.58 14.84
C LEU A 223 4.92 -22.32 15.90
N GLN A 224 5.82 -23.30 16.13
CA GLN A 224 6.92 -23.13 17.08
C GLN A 224 7.89 -22.02 16.67
N ALA A 225 8.20 -21.91 15.37
CA ALA A 225 9.07 -20.86 14.86
C ALA A 225 8.46 -19.47 15.05
N LEU A 226 7.16 -19.31 14.77
CA LEU A 226 6.42 -18.07 14.99
C LEU A 226 6.34 -17.71 16.48
N HIS A 227 6.13 -18.70 17.35
CA HIS A 227 6.11 -18.51 18.81
C HIS A 227 7.46 -18.04 19.33
N THR A 228 8.54 -18.70 18.93
CA THR A 228 9.91 -18.36 19.36
C THR A 228 10.34 -16.97 18.87
N ALA A 229 9.82 -16.52 17.74
CA ALA A 229 10.10 -15.20 17.18
C ALA A 229 9.27 -14.08 17.82
N SER A 230 8.25 -14.40 18.62
CA SER A 230 7.40 -13.39 19.24
C SER A 230 7.96 -12.94 20.59
N PRO A 231 7.92 -11.62 20.91
CA PRO A 231 8.36 -11.11 22.20
C PRO A 231 7.36 -11.40 23.35
N ASP A 232 6.18 -11.91 23.03
CA ASP A 232 5.10 -12.31 23.94
C ASP A 232 4.54 -13.68 23.53
N ASP A 233 3.62 -14.26 24.32
CA ASP A 233 2.97 -15.56 24.02
C ASP A 233 1.99 -15.49 22.81
N ASN A 234 1.93 -14.36 22.10
CA ASN A 234 1.07 -14.19 20.92
C ASN A 234 1.81 -14.63 19.65
N LEU A 235 1.09 -15.15 18.65
CA LEU A 235 1.66 -15.41 17.33
C LEU A 235 1.37 -14.26 16.39
N THR A 236 2.42 -13.68 15.80
CA THR A 236 2.25 -12.71 14.70
C THR A 236 2.47 -13.39 13.35
N LEU A 237 1.40 -13.49 12.56
CA LEU A 237 1.39 -14.11 11.24
C LEU A 237 1.16 -13.07 10.14
N SER A 238 1.99 -13.07 9.10
CA SER A 238 1.73 -12.30 7.88
C SER A 238 0.99 -13.15 6.86
N LEU A 239 -0.22 -12.73 6.49
CA LEU A 239 -0.99 -13.29 5.39
C LEU A 239 -0.81 -12.41 4.16
N GLU A 240 -0.40 -13.00 3.04
CA GLU A 240 -0.28 -12.32 1.74
C GLU A 240 -0.87 -13.21 0.65
N PHE A 241 -1.83 -12.68 -0.10
CA PHE A 241 -2.48 -13.39 -1.22
C PHE A 241 -3.01 -12.42 -2.26
N LYS A 242 -3.45 -12.96 -3.40
CA LYS A 242 -4.02 -12.18 -4.50
C LYS A 242 -5.29 -12.80 -5.05
N THR A 243 -6.14 -11.97 -5.62
CA THR A 243 -7.38 -12.40 -6.30
C THR A 243 -7.46 -11.78 -7.69
N ALA A 244 -8.05 -12.51 -8.64
CA ALA A 244 -8.26 -12.02 -10.01
C ALA A 244 -9.30 -10.90 -10.07
N ASN A 245 -10.24 -10.88 -9.13
CA ASN A 245 -11.28 -9.85 -8.99
C ASN A 245 -11.14 -9.14 -7.64
N ALA A 246 -11.64 -7.91 -7.52
CA ALA A 246 -11.63 -7.13 -6.29
C ALA A 246 -12.60 -7.68 -5.22
N ALA A 247 -12.32 -8.89 -4.73
CA ALA A 247 -13.08 -9.54 -3.69
C ALA A 247 -12.60 -9.03 -2.32
N GLN A 248 -13.39 -8.18 -1.68
CA GLN A 248 -13.06 -7.63 -0.37
C GLN A 248 -13.02 -8.74 0.69
N PRO A 249 -11.86 -9.02 1.31
CA PRO A 249 -11.81 -9.94 2.42
C PRO A 249 -12.42 -9.28 3.66
N SER A 250 -13.17 -10.02 4.45
CA SER A 250 -13.92 -9.50 5.60
C SER A 250 -13.63 -10.24 6.90
N VAL A 251 -13.39 -11.54 6.84
CA VAL A 251 -13.19 -12.39 8.03
C VAL A 251 -12.10 -13.41 7.80
N VAL A 252 -11.30 -13.63 8.83
CA VAL A 252 -10.33 -14.73 8.93
C VAL A 252 -10.88 -15.71 9.95
N ARG A 253 -11.11 -16.95 9.51
CA ARG A 253 -11.43 -18.07 10.37
C ARG A 253 -10.18 -18.86 10.68
N ILE A 254 -9.98 -19.14 11.96
CA ILE A 254 -8.83 -19.86 12.47
C ILE A 254 -9.34 -21.06 13.25
N CYS A 255 -8.81 -22.24 12.97
CA CYS A 255 -9.21 -23.46 13.65
C CYS A 255 -7.96 -24.32 13.92
N PRO A 256 -7.64 -24.60 15.20
CA PRO A 256 -6.57 -25.51 15.54
C PRO A 256 -7.02 -26.95 15.32
N TRP A 257 -6.07 -27.84 15.03
CA TRP A 257 -6.30 -29.27 14.96
C TRP A 257 -5.16 -30.02 15.67
N SER A 258 -5.52 -31.15 16.31
CA SER A 258 -4.56 -32.08 16.93
C SER A 258 -5.02 -33.52 16.72
N ILE A 259 -4.08 -34.47 16.77
CA ILE A 259 -4.42 -35.90 16.71
C ILE A 259 -5.26 -36.32 17.92
N THR A 260 -5.00 -35.73 19.09
CA THR A 260 -5.67 -36.15 20.34
C THR A 260 -7.08 -35.60 20.50
N SER A 261 -7.33 -34.36 20.05
CA SER A 261 -8.60 -33.66 20.29
C SER A 261 -9.39 -33.38 19.01
N GLY A 262 -8.80 -33.64 17.83
CA GLY A 262 -9.42 -33.33 16.55
C GLY A 262 -9.48 -31.83 16.29
N TRP A 263 -10.56 -31.37 15.68
CA TRP A 263 -10.82 -29.96 15.38
C TRP A 263 -11.20 -29.19 16.66
N GLY A 264 -10.47 -28.13 16.97
CA GLY A 264 -10.80 -27.23 18.06
C GLY A 264 -11.80 -26.14 17.66
N THR A 265 -12.04 -25.21 18.58
CA THR A 265 -12.96 -24.09 18.39
C THR A 265 -12.52 -23.19 17.22
N VAL A 266 -13.46 -22.85 16.36
CA VAL A 266 -13.24 -21.87 15.28
C VAL A 266 -13.32 -20.46 15.86
N THR A 267 -12.24 -19.69 15.68
CA THR A 267 -12.19 -18.28 16.03
C THR A 267 -12.32 -17.43 14.77
N GLU A 268 -13.14 -16.38 14.82
CA GLU A 268 -13.25 -15.38 13.76
C GLU A 268 -12.54 -14.08 14.17
N LYS A 269 -11.69 -13.55 13.29
CA LYS A 269 -11.12 -12.21 13.40
C LYS A 269 -11.46 -11.42 12.15
N THR A 270 -11.77 -10.13 12.29
CA THR A 270 -12.01 -9.25 11.14
C THR A 270 -10.74 -9.16 10.28
N TRP A 271 -10.91 -9.21 8.95
CA TRP A 271 -9.86 -8.86 8.00
C TRP A 271 -9.47 -7.38 8.09
#